data_AF-A0A7J3ZQK1-F1
#
_entry.id   AF-A0A7J3ZQK1-F1
#
_cell.length_a   1.000
_cell.length_b   1.000
_cell.length_c   1.000
_cell.angle_alpha   90.00
_cell.angle_beta   90.00
_cell.angle_gamma   90.00
#
_symmetry.space_group_name_H-M   'P 1'
#
loop_
_entity.id
_entity.type
_entity.pdbx_description
1 polymer ?
#
loop_
_entity_poly.entity_id
_entity_poly.type
_entity_poly.pdbx_seq_one_letter_code
_entity_poly.pdbx_strand_id
1 'polypeptide(L)' 'MEFQSNSSAFTVRGRVSSGLGEGRKFASLSWFRSQVKELLGFEPYPGTLNLLLDNGA' A
#
# COMPACT_ATOMS: atom_id res chain seq x y z
N MET A 1 -23.04 -2.27 -9.58
CA MET A 1 -22.46 -3.33 -8.74
C MET A 1 -22.36 -2.76 -7.34
N GLU A 2 -23.19 -3.23 -6.43
CA GLU A 2 -23.11 -2.84 -5.01
C GLU A 2 -22.00 -3.65 -4.34
N PHE A 3 -20.99 -2.96 -3.80
CA PHE A 3 -19.98 -3.61 -2.97
C PHE A 3 -20.58 -3.80 -1.57
N GLN A 4 -20.83 -5.05 -1.18
CA GLN A 4 -21.20 -5.35 0.21
C GLN A 4 -20.00 -5.09 1.11
N SER A 5 -20.08 -4.07 1.96
CA SER A 5 -19.05 -3.76 2.96
C SER A 5 -19.21 -4.70 4.16
N ASN A 6 -18.52 -5.83 4.13
CA ASN A 6 -18.35 -6.64 5.33
C ASN A 6 -17.28 -5.97 6.20
N SER A 7 -17.68 -5.42 7.34
CA SER A 7 -16.85 -4.56 8.21
C SER A 7 -16.06 -5.36 9.25
N SER A 8 -15.64 -6.59 8.95
CA SER A 8 -14.79 -7.35 9.88
C SER A 8 -13.35 -6.85 9.82
N ALA A 9 -12.82 -6.42 10.96
CA ALA A 9 -11.42 -6.01 11.06
C ALA A 9 -10.51 -7.25 10.96
N PHE A 10 -9.57 -7.23 10.01
CA PHE A 10 -8.55 -8.26 9.84
C PHE A 10 -7.19 -7.73 10.29
N THR A 11 -6.49 -8.48 11.13
CA THR A 11 -5.14 -8.12 11.59
C THR A 11 -4.09 -8.95 10.87
N VAL A 12 -3.16 -8.28 10.19
CA VAL A 12 -2.01 -8.89 9.53
C VAL A 12 -0.73 -8.52 10.29
N ARG A 13 0.15 -9.51 10.51
CA ARG A 13 1.47 -9.31 11.14
C ARG A 13 2.59 -9.66 10.16
N GLY A 14 3.73 -8.98 10.31
CA GLY A 14 4.90 -9.20 9.50
C GLY A 14 6.10 -8.38 9.98
N ARG A 15 7.27 -8.65 9.40
CA ARG A 15 8.53 -7.95 9.68
C ARG A 15 8.84 -6.94 8.58
N VAL A 16 9.29 -5.75 8.97
CA VAL A 16 9.79 -4.74 8.03
C VAL A 16 11.02 -5.29 7.29
N SER A 17 11.07 -5.09 5.99
CA SER A 17 12.20 -5.49 5.16
C SER A 17 12.69 -4.36 4.26
N SER A 18 13.98 -4.41 3.91
CA SER A 18 14.54 -3.57 2.85
C SER A 18 14.31 -4.22 1.49
N GLY A 19 14.20 -3.40 0.44
CA GLY A 19 14.14 -3.85 -0.95
C GLY A 19 15.11 -3.06 -1.83
N LEU A 20 15.02 -3.23 -3.16
CA LEU A 20 15.90 -2.56 -4.12
C LEU A 20 15.61 -1.05 -4.30
N GLY A 21 14.63 -0.49 -3.59
CA GLY A 21 14.24 0.92 -3.69
C GLY A 21 13.34 1.26 -4.88
N GLU A 22 12.88 0.26 -5.65
CA GLU A 22 12.07 0.48 -6.85
C GLU A 22 10.72 1.14 -6.59
N GLY A 23 10.14 0.94 -5.40
CA GLY A 23 8.87 1.58 -5.00
C GLY A 23 8.90 3.11 -5.11
N ARG A 24 10.07 3.73 -4.92
CA ARG A 24 10.26 5.19 -5.10
C ARG A 24 9.94 5.61 -6.53
N LYS A 25 10.42 4.87 -7.53
CA LYS A 25 10.23 5.19 -8.96
C LYS A 25 8.74 5.24 -9.28
N PHE A 26 7.99 4.22 -8.89
CA PHE A 26 6.56 4.12 -9.21
C PHE A 26 5.72 5.12 -8.41
N ALA A 27 5.97 5.26 -7.10
CA ALA A 27 5.27 6.23 -6.25
C ALA A 27 5.54 7.70 -6.63
N SER A 28 6.57 7.95 -7.45
CA SER A 28 6.91 9.29 -7.96
C SER A 28 6.30 9.59 -9.33
N LEU A 29 5.69 8.62 -10.02
CA LEU A 29 5.04 8.87 -11.30
C LEU A 29 3.86 9.81 -11.12
N SER A 30 3.78 10.87 -11.93
CA SER A 30 2.75 11.90 -11.83
C SER A 30 1.33 11.32 -11.89
N TRP A 31 1.08 10.41 -12.83
CA TRP A 31 -0.22 9.76 -12.99
C TRP A 31 -0.59 8.91 -11.76
N PHE A 32 0.37 8.20 -11.16
CA PHE A 32 0.14 7.35 -10.01
C PHE A 32 -0.21 8.18 -8.77
N ARG A 33 0.55 9.27 -8.56
CA ARG A 33 0.32 10.23 -7.47
C ARG A 33 -1.07 10.86 -7.56
N SER A 34 -1.47 11.32 -8.75
CA SER A 34 -2.81 11.89 -8.97
C SER A 34 -3.92 10.90 -8.63
N GLN A 35 -3.78 9.64 -9.05
CA GLN A 35 -4.77 8.60 -8.76
C GLN A 35 -4.86 8.24 -7.28
N VAL A 36 -3.72 8.15 -6.56
CA VAL A 36 -3.73 7.92 -5.11
C VAL A 36 -4.42 9.08 -4.38
N LYS A 37 -4.15 10.32 -4.79
CA LYS A 37 -4.81 11.49 -4.21
C LYS A 37 -6.32 11.51 -4.45
N GLU A 38 -6.75 11.16 -5.67
CA GLU A 38 -8.17 11.11 -6.04
C GLU A 38 -8.92 9.99 -5.30
N LEU A 39 -8.34 8.79 -5.23
CA LEU A 39 -9.01 7.59 -4.71
C LEU A 39 -8.90 7.46 -3.19
N LEU A 40 -7.77 7.85 -2.61
CA LEU A 40 -7.45 7.61 -1.19
C LEU A 40 -7.31 8.90 -0.37
N GLY A 41 -7.34 10.07 -1.01
CA GLY A 41 -7.37 11.37 -0.33
C GLY A 41 -6.02 11.84 0.23
N PHE A 42 -4.90 11.24 -0.16
CA PHE A 42 -3.57 11.65 0.30
C PHE A 42 -2.52 11.63 -0.83
N GLU A 43 -1.44 12.40 -0.64
CA GLU A 43 -0.28 12.37 -1.53
C GLU A 43 0.69 11.26 -1.07
N PRO A 44 1.04 10.26 -1.91
CA PRO A 44 1.89 9.18 -1.47
C PRO A 44 3.33 9.66 -1.22
N TYR A 45 3.94 9.15 -0.15
CA TYR A 45 5.38 9.26 0.07
C TYR A 45 6.13 8.54 -1.08
N PRO A 46 7.27 9.07 -1.57
CA PRO A 46 8.02 8.46 -2.67
C PRO A 46 8.80 7.20 -2.24
N GLY A 47 8.07 6.12 -1.94
CA GLY A 47 8.60 4.84 -1.52
C GLY A 47 7.50 3.89 -1.02
N THR A 48 7.91 2.71 -0.58
CA THR A 48 7.02 1.71 0.02
C THR A 48 7.58 1.22 1.34
N LEU A 49 6.70 0.88 2.28
CA LEU A 49 7.06 0.09 3.46
C LEU A 49 6.83 -1.38 3.11
N ASN A 50 7.91 -2.14 2.93
CA ASN A 50 7.80 -3.55 2.63
C ASN A 50 7.65 -4.35 3.93
N LEU A 51 6.65 -5.24 3.96
CA LEU A 51 6.41 -6.17 5.05
C LEU A 51 6.55 -7.60 4.53
N LEU A 52 7.42 -8.40 5.15
CA LEU A 52 7.42 -9.85 5.03
C LEU A 52 6.37 -10.38 6.00
N LEU A 53 5.27 -10.89 5.46
CA LEU A 53 4.19 -11.41 6.29
C LEU A 53 4.69 -12.60 7.12
N ASP A 54 4.23 -12.68 8.36
CA ASP A 54 4.39 -13.90 9.13
C ASP A 54 3.55 -14.98 8.45
N ASN A 55 4.09 -16.19 8.27
CA ASN A 55 3.29 -17.31 7.77
C ASN A 55 2.10 -17.48 8.74
N GLY A 56 0.88 -17.41 8.21
CA GLY A 56 -0.30 -17.78 8.97
C GLY A 56 -0.16 -19.24 9.36
N ALA A 57 0.02 -19.52 10.64
CA ALA A 57 -0.21 -20.85 11.21
C ALA A 57 -1.70 -21.16 11.16
#